data_AF-A0AAJ2C407-F1
#
_entry.id   AF-A0AAJ2C407-F1
#
_cell.length_a   1.000
_cell.length_b   1.000
_cell.length_c   1.000
_cell.angle_alpha   90.00
_cell.angle_beta   90.00
_cell.angle_gamma   90.00
#
_symmetry.space_group_name_H-M   'P 1'
#
loop_
_entity.id
_entity.type
_entity.pdbx_description
1 polymer ?
#
loop_
_entity_poly.entity_id
_entity_poly.type
_entity_poly.pdbx_seq_one_letter_code
_entity_poly.pdbx_strand_id
1 'polypeptide(L)'
;MPPNDLKKTSELLKCRIKACKDSLPNNWRQRIIIIAPEYDSLKGARLMDNVYKLRSSDLRLTELIEKIVEEINQKKGQNPKKI
;
A
#
# COMPACT_ATOMS: atom_id res chain seq x y z
N MET A 1 23.35 -7.68 -14.18
CA MET A 1 22.06 -7.00 -14.43
C MET A 1 22.31 -5.50 -14.43
N PRO A 2 21.84 -4.73 -15.42
CA PRO A 2 22.11 -3.31 -15.48
C PRO A 2 21.31 -2.55 -14.41
N PRO A 3 21.88 -1.51 -13.79
CA PRO A 3 21.27 -0.76 -12.68
C PRO A 3 20.06 0.13 -13.06
N ASN A 4 19.67 0.18 -14.34
CA ASN A 4 18.62 1.05 -14.84
C ASN A 4 17.20 0.55 -14.54
N ASP A 5 17.00 -0.76 -14.42
CA ASP A 5 15.67 -1.33 -14.21
C ASP A 5 15.18 -1.13 -12.78
N LEU A 6 16.09 -1.20 -11.79
CA LEU A 6 15.76 -1.02 -10.38
C LEU A 6 15.21 0.38 -10.06
N LYS A 7 15.78 1.42 -10.69
CA LYS A 7 15.29 2.80 -10.53
C LYS A 7 13.86 2.93 -11.07
N LYS A 8 13.62 2.44 -12.29
CA LYS A 8 12.28 2.42 -12.91
C LYS A 8 11.27 1.66 -12.06
N THR A 9 11.63 0.49 -11.53
CA THR A 9 10.74 -0.29 -10.64
C THR A 9 10.42 0.48 -9.36
N SER A 10 11.40 1.15 -8.75
CA SER A 10 11.18 1.94 -7.53
C SER A 10 10.23 3.12 -7.77
N GLU A 11 10.35 3.79 -8.92
CA GLU A 11 9.48 4.91 -9.31
C GLU A 11 8.05 4.43 -9.59
N LEU A 12 7.89 3.31 -10.28
CA LEU A 12 6.58 2.68 -10.53
C LEU A 12 5.86 2.35 -9.21
N LEU A 13 6.57 1.75 -8.24
CA LEU A 13 5.99 1.45 -6.93
C LEU A 13 5.55 2.71 -6.19
N LYS A 14 6.35 3.79 -6.25
CA LYS A 14 5.98 5.07 -5.64
C LYS A 14 4.75 5.69 -6.31
N CYS A 15 4.64 5.61 -7.63
CA CYS A 15 3.47 6.07 -8.38
C CYS A 15 2.20 5.31 -7.98
N ARG A 16 2.29 3.98 -7.84
CA ARG A 16 1.19 3.12 -7.37
C ARG A 16 0.70 3.52 -5.98
N ILE A 17 1.63 3.68 -5.02
CA ILE A 17 1.30 4.17 -3.67
C ILE A 17 0.66 5.56 -3.72
N LYS A 18 1.18 6.46 -4.56
CA LYS A 18 0.65 7.81 -4.71
C LYS A 18 -0.81 7.79 -5.18
N ALA A 19 -1.17 6.92 -6.12
CA ALA A 19 -2.56 6.75 -6.57
C ALA A 19 -3.46 6.16 -5.46
N CYS A 20 -2.90 5.32 -4.60
CA CYS A 20 -3.64 4.70 -3.50
C CYS A 20 -3.88 5.64 -2.30
N LYS A 21 -3.04 6.67 -2.12
CA LYS A 21 -3.08 7.55 -0.94
C LYS A 21 -4.46 8.14 -0.65
N ASP A 22 -5.14 8.63 -1.67
CA ASP A 22 -6.44 9.29 -1.50
C ASP A 22 -7.57 8.32 -1.12
N SER A 23 -7.39 7.04 -1.44
CA SER A 23 -8.37 5.98 -1.13
C SER A 23 -7.99 5.14 0.09
N LEU A 24 -6.83 5.39 0.69
CA LEU A 24 -6.28 4.62 1.79
C LEU A 24 -7.08 4.91 3.07
N PRO A 25 -7.56 3.89 3.80
CA PRO A 25 -8.31 4.12 5.04
C PRO A 25 -7.35 4.54 6.16
N ASN A 26 -7.82 5.30 7.14
CA ASN A 26 -6.99 5.73 8.28
C ASN A 26 -6.34 4.55 9.04
N ASN A 27 -6.98 3.37 9.06
CA ASN A 27 -6.50 2.17 9.74
C ASN A 27 -5.70 1.20 8.85
N TRP A 28 -5.21 1.63 7.69
CA TRP A 28 -4.48 0.76 6.75
C TRP A 28 -3.30 0.03 7.40
N ARG A 29 -2.55 0.68 8.29
CA ARG A 29 -1.41 0.06 9.00
C ARG A 29 -1.83 -1.14 9.84
N GLN A 30 -2.94 -1.00 10.58
CA GLN A 30 -3.48 -2.11 11.38
C GLN A 30 -3.93 -3.27 10.48
N ARG A 31 -4.56 -2.96 9.34
CA ARG A 31 -4.94 -3.99 8.36
C ARG A 31 -3.74 -4.73 7.80
N ILE A 32 -2.65 -4.01 7.49
CA ILE A 32 -1.41 -4.63 7.04
C ILE A 32 -0.84 -5.53 8.12
N ILE A 33 -0.81 -5.09 9.38
CA ILE A 33 -0.34 -5.91 10.51
C ILE A 33 -1.17 -7.20 10.67
N ILE A 34 -2.49 -7.11 10.50
CA ILE A 34 -3.39 -8.28 10.55
C ILE A 34 -3.08 -9.27 9.42
N ILE A 35 -2.81 -8.77 8.20
CA ILE A 35 -2.53 -9.61 7.02
C ILE A 35 -1.10 -10.16 7.05
N ALA A 36 -0.16 -9.35 7.53
CA ALA A 36 1.27 -9.56 7.51
C ALA A 36 1.88 -9.12 8.87
N PRO A 37 1.81 -10.00 9.90
CA PRO A 37 2.27 -9.70 11.25
C PRO A 37 3.76 -9.37 11.36
N GLU A 38 4.59 -9.71 10.36
CA GLU A 38 6.01 -9.32 10.33
C GLU A 38 6.22 -7.80 10.31
N TYR A 39 5.20 -7.05 9.89
CA TYR A 39 5.22 -5.59 9.91
C TYR A 39 4.85 -5.01 11.29
N ASP A 40 4.41 -5.84 12.26
CA ASP A 40 4.19 -5.48 13.67
C ASP A 40 5.49 -5.40 14.47
N SER A 41 6.50 -4.81 13.85
CA SER A 41 7.81 -4.56 14.45
C SER A 41 8.19 -3.11 14.24
N LEU A 42 9.07 -2.56 15.08
CA LEU A 42 9.60 -1.20 14.89
C LEU A 42 10.18 -1.01 13.48
N LYS A 43 10.83 -2.04 12.94
CA LYS A 43 11.36 -2.03 11.57
C LYS A 43 10.25 -1.99 10.52
N GLY A 44 9.21 -2.82 10.69
CA GLY A 44 8.02 -2.84 9.84
C GLY A 44 7.27 -1.51 9.83
N ALA A 45 7.01 -0.94 11.00
CA ALA A 45 6.35 0.35 11.14
C ALA A 45 7.12 1.49 10.46
N ARG A 46 8.46 1.50 10.57
CA ARG A 46 9.33 2.45 9.86
C ARG A 46 9.26 2.25 8.34
N LEU A 47 9.29 1.01 7.87
CA LEU A 47 9.17 0.70 6.44
C LEU A 47 7.82 1.16 5.89
N MET A 48 6.73 0.89 6.62
CA MET A 48 5.39 1.36 6.29
C MET A 48 5.32 2.89 6.16
N ASP A 49 5.88 3.61 7.13
CA ASP A 49 5.92 5.07 7.08
C ASP A 49 6.77 5.59 5.91
N ASN A 50 7.91 4.95 5.64
CA ASN A 50 8.79 5.33 4.53
C ASN A 50 8.16 5.09 3.16
N VAL A 51 7.49 3.96 2.96
CA VAL A 51 6.77 3.65 1.71
C VAL A 51 5.60 4.59 1.53
N TYR A 52 4.82 4.84 2.59
CA TYR A 52 3.74 5.82 2.56
C TYR A 52 4.26 7.24 2.25
N LYS A 53 5.41 7.63 2.80
CA LYS A 53 6.07 8.91 2.50
C LYS A 53 6.83 8.90 1.17
N LEU A 54 6.78 7.82 0.38
CA LEU A 54 7.48 7.65 -0.90
C LEU A 54 9.03 7.76 -0.79
N ARG A 55 9.55 7.62 0.43
CA ARG A 55 10.99 7.63 0.73
C ARG A 55 11.64 6.28 0.43
N SER A 56 10.87 5.21 0.53
CA SER A 56 11.28 3.86 0.16
C SER A 56 10.25 3.24 -0.79
N SER A 57 10.61 2.13 -1.42
CA SER A 57 9.75 1.34 -2.29
C SER A 57 9.90 -0.12 -1.89
N ASP A 58 8.78 -0.74 -1.53
CA ASP A 58 8.71 -2.16 -1.18
C ASP A 58 7.56 -2.79 -1.96
N LEU A 59 7.87 -3.82 -2.76
CA LEU A 59 6.88 -4.43 -3.65
C LEU A 59 5.71 -5.01 -2.85
N ARG A 60 6.04 -5.83 -1.83
CA ARG A 60 5.06 -6.54 -1.02
C ARG A 60 4.14 -5.57 -0.28
N LEU A 61 4.69 -4.52 0.31
CA LEU A 61 3.90 -3.53 1.01
C LEU A 61 3.02 -2.71 0.05
N THR A 62 3.52 -2.41 -1.15
CA THR A 62 2.71 -1.75 -2.20
C THR A 62 1.51 -2.61 -2.61
N GLU A 63 1.72 -3.90 -2.84
CA GLU A 63 0.63 -4.84 -3.17
C GLU A 63 -0.39 -4.96 -2.03
N LEU A 64 0.06 -4.98 -0.77
CA LEU A 64 -0.85 -5.00 0.39
C LEU A 64 -1.67 -3.71 0.48
N ILE A 65 -1.06 -2.55 0.22
CA ILE A 65 -1.73 -1.25 0.21
C ILE A 65 -2.79 -1.21 -0.89
N GLU A 66 -2.46 -1.65 -2.10
CA GLU A 66 -3.39 -1.71 -3.22
C GLU A 66 -4.56 -2.64 -2.93
N LYS A 67 -4.30 -3.83 -2.40
CA LYS A 67 -5.34 -4.78 -2.03
C LYS A 67 -6.33 -4.17 -1.03
N ILE A 68 -5.85 -3.43 -0.03
CA ILE A 68 -6.72 -2.72 0.92
C ILE A 68 -7.59 -1.68 0.21
N VAL A 69 -7.03 -0.93 -0.73
CA VAL A 69 -7.76 0.07 -1.52
C VAL A 69 -8.80 -0.58 -2.43
N GLU A 70 -8.44 -1.67 -3.11
CA GLU A 70 -9.35 -2.44 -3.96
C GLU A 70 -10.52 -2.99 -3.15
N GLU A 71 -10.28 -3.59 -1.98
CA GLU A 71 -11.34 -4.08 -1.09
C GLU A 71 -12.30 -2.96 -0.66
N ILE A 72 -11.79 -1.76 -0.42
CA ILE A 72 -12.62 -0.60 -0.05
C ILE A 72 -13.43 -0.10 -1.24
N ASN A 73 -12.82 -0.02 -2.41
CA ASN A 73 -13.50 0.41 -3.63
C ASN A 73 -14.57 -0.59 -4.05
N GLN A 74 -14.32 -1.90 -3.90
CA GLN A 74 -15.33 -2.94 -4.09
C GLN A 74 -16.48 -2.81 -3.09
N LYS A 75 -16.18 -2.57 -1.80
CA LYS A 75 -17.23 -2.34 -0.78
C LYS A 75 -18.04 -1.06 -1.05
N LYS A 76 -17.43 0.00 -1.56
CA LYS A 76 -18.13 1.23 -1.99
C LYS A 76 -19.00 0.99 -3.23
N GLY A 77 -18.53 0.18 -4.17
CA GLY A 77 -19.28 -0.21 -5.37
C GLY A 77 -20.44 -1.18 -5.10
N GLN A 78 -20.37 -1.95 -4.00
CA GLN A 78 -21.43 -2.87 -3.56
C GLN A 78 -22.51 -2.23 -2.67
N ASN A 79 -22.60 -0.89 -2.64
CA ASN A 79 -23.77 -0.23 -2.08
C ASN A 79 -24.68 0.34 -3.20
N PRO A 80 -25.30 -0.50 -4.06
CA PRO A 80 -26.52 -0.07 -4.70
C PRO A 80 -27.53 0.06 -3.56
N LYS A 81 -27.85 1.31 -3.20
CA LYS A 81 -29.05 1.65 -2.44
C LYS A 81 -30.19 0.79 -2.99
N LYS A 82 -30.58 -0.25 -2.25
CA LYS A 82 -31.87 -0.90 -2.46
C LYS A 82 -32.92 0.16 -2.15
N ILE A 83 -33.70 0.42 -3.19
CA ILE A 83 -34.94 1.19 -3.24
C ILE A 83 -35.89 0.71 -2.13
#